data_AF-J3E6B7-F1
#
_entry.id   AF-J3E6B7-F1
#
_cell.length_a   1.000
_cell.length_b   1.000
_cell.length_c   1.000
_cell.angle_alpha   90.00
_cell.angle_beta   90.00
_cell.angle_gamma   90.00
#
_symmetry.space_group_name_H-M   'P 1'
#
loop_
_entity.id
_entity.type
_entity.pdbx_description
1 polymer ?
#
loop_
_entity_poly.entity_id
_entity_poly.type
_entity_poly.pdbx_seq_one_letter_code
_entity_poly.pdbx_strand_id
1 'polypeptide(L)' 'MKIKRLMDLGCYRGLRHRKGLPVRGQRTKTNARTRKGPRKPIRK' A
#
# COMPACT_ATOMS: atom_id res chain seq x y z
N MET A 1 4.72 11.45 10.74
CA MET A 1 3.38 10.83 10.90
C MET A 1 3.52 9.44 11.49
N LYS A 2 2.74 9.08 12.51
CA LYS A 2 2.88 7.80 13.22
C LYS A 2 2.06 6.69 12.51
N ILE A 3 2.73 5.75 11.86
CA ILE A 3 2.08 4.70 11.04
C ILE A 3 1.23 3.75 11.91
N LYS A 4 1.74 3.33 13.08
CA LYS A 4 1.04 2.44 14.01
C LYS A 4 -0.36 2.96 14.35
N ARG A 5 -0.44 4.21 14.84
CA ARG A 5 -1.71 4.91 15.10
C ARG A 5 -2.67 4.91 13.91
N LEU A 6 -2.19 5.14 12.67
CA LEU A 6 -3.06 5.13 11.49
C LEU A 6 -3.59 3.74 11.16
N MET A 7 -2.75 2.71 11.33
CA MET A 7 -3.16 1.31 11.12
C MET A 7 -4.16 0.85 12.17
N ASP A 8 -4.03 1.32 13.41
CA ASP A 8 -4.94 1.01 14.52
C ASP A 8 -6.30 1.72 14.34
N LEU A 9 -6.28 2.99 13.91
CA LEU A 9 -7.49 3.78 13.60
C LEU A 9 -8.29 3.26 12.40
N GLY A 10 -7.71 2.43 11.53
CA GLY A 10 -8.40 1.90 10.35
C GLY A 10 -8.71 2.92 9.26
N CYS A 11 -8.14 4.14 9.32
CA CYS A 11 -8.36 5.16 8.29
C CYS A 11 -7.77 4.74 6.93
N TYR A 12 -8.18 5.39 5.84
CA TYR A 12 -7.72 5.06 4.48
C TYR A 12 -6.19 4.95 4.38
N ARG A 13 -5.46 5.90 5.00
CA ARG A 13 -4.00 5.89 5.03
C ARG A 13 -3.45 4.67 5.78
N GLY A 14 -4.06 4.31 6.91
CA GLY A 14 -3.73 3.11 7.68
C GLY A 14 -3.92 1.83 6.87
N LEU A 15 -5.06 1.71 6.18
CA LEU A 15 -5.35 0.57 5.29
C LEU A 15 -4.33 0.46 4.14
N ARG A 16 -3.94 1.59 3.55
CA ARG A 16 -2.88 1.63 2.52
C ARG A 16 -1.51 1.22 3.07
N HIS A 17 -1.18 1.65 4.29
CA HIS A 17 0.05 1.22 4.98
C HIS A 17 0.05 -0.29 5.23
N ARG A 18 -1.05 -0.84 5.76
CA ARG A 18 -1.22 -2.29 6.02
C ARG A 18 -1.13 -3.13 4.74
N LYS A 19 -1.74 -2.66 3.64
CA LYS A 19 -1.75 -3.35 2.34
C LYS A 19 -0.46 -3.15 1.51
N GLY A 20 0.53 -2.41 2.00
CA GLY A 20 1.76 -2.15 1.22
C GLY A 20 1.51 -1.32 -0.04
N LEU A 21 0.53 -0.40 -0.03
CA LEU A 21 0.18 0.43 -1.18
C LEU A 21 0.62 1.89 -0.96
N PRO A 22 0.70 2.67 -2.05
CA PRO A 22 0.80 4.12 -1.98
C PRO A 22 -0.29 4.79 -1.15
N VAL A 23 0.10 5.82 -0.40
CA VAL A 23 -0.77 6.51 0.56
C VAL A 23 -1.22 7.89 0.05
N ARG A 24 -0.48 8.49 -0.89
CA ARG A 24 -0.68 9.87 -1.38
C ARG A 24 -1.45 9.95 -2.71
N GLY A 25 -2.41 9.04 -2.95
CA GLY A 25 -3.24 9.07 -4.16
C GLY A 25 -2.54 8.67 -5.46
N GLN A 26 -1.35 8.06 -5.38
CA GLN A 26 -0.62 7.60 -6.58
C GLN A 26 -1.35 6.44 -7.26
N ARG A 27 -1.22 6.36 -8.60
CA ARG A 27 -1.82 5.30 -9.42
C ARG A 27 -1.26 3.92 -9.05
N THR A 28 -2.16 2.95 -8.83
CA THR A 28 -1.79 1.56 -8.47
C THR A 28 -2.17 0.51 -9.52
N LYS A 29 -2.71 0.87 -10.68
CA LYS A 29 -3.08 -0.11 -11.72
C LYS A 29 -1.83 -0.74 -12.35
N THR A 30 -0.87 0.08 -12.75
CA THR A 30 0.35 -0.35 -13.48
C THR A 30 1.60 -0.32 -12.59
N ASN A 31 1.91 0.85 -12.01
CA ASN A 31 3.14 1.10 -11.26
C ASN A 31 2.97 0.93 -9.73
N ALA A 32 3.85 1.57 -8.95
CA ALA A 32 4.00 1.47 -7.49
C ALA A 32 4.81 0.27 -6.97
N ARG A 33 5.84 -0.17 -7.70
CA ARG A 33 6.69 -1.31 -7.30
C ARG A 33 7.46 -1.06 -6.00
N THR A 34 7.89 0.17 -5.73
CA THR A 34 8.58 0.53 -4.48
C THR A 34 7.77 0.17 -3.24
N ARG A 35 6.43 0.26 -3.30
CA ARG A 35 5.53 -0.13 -2.21
C ARG A 35 5.03 -1.57 -2.33
N LYS A 36 4.68 -2.01 -3.54
CA LYS A 36 4.14 -3.36 -3.82
C LYS A 36 5.17 -4.49 -3.82
N GLY A 37 6.46 -4.18 -3.87
CA GLY A 37 7.55 -5.14 -4.02
C GLY A 37 7.80 -5.58 -5.48
N PRO A 38 8.59 -6.65 -5.72
CA PRO A 38 8.87 -7.23 -7.03
C PRO A 38 7.65 -7.88 -7.70
N ARG A 39 7.59 -7.89 -9.04
CA ARG A 39 6.45 -8.44 -9.80
C ARG A 39 6.25 -9.90 -9.42
N LYS A 40 5.06 -10.21 -8.88
CA LYS A 40 4.63 -11.59 -8.61
C LYS A 40 3.88 -12.08 -9.86
N PRO A 41 4.46 -12.96 -10.68
CA PRO A 41 3.74 -13.54 -11.81
C PRO A 41 2.59 -14.41 -11.28
N ILE A 42 1.45 -14.39 -11.96
CA ILE A 42 0.36 -15.31 -11.68
C ILE A 42 0.77 -16.64 -12.32
N ARG A 43 1.08 -17.65 -11.52
CA ARG A 43 1.21 -19.03 -12.02
C ARG A 43 -0.20 -19.52 -12.29
N LYS A 44 -0.45 -19.95 -13.53
CA LYS A 44 -1.65 -20.71 -13.89
C LYS A 44 -1.49 -22.15 -13.44
#